data_AF-A0A965AHL1-F1
#
_entry.id   AF-A0A965AHL1-F1
#
_cell.length_a   1.000
_cell.length_b   1.000
_cell.length_c   1.000
_cell.angle_alpha   90.00
_cell.angle_beta   90.00
_cell.angle_gamma   90.00
#
_symmetry.space_group_name_H-M   'P 1'
#
loop_
_entity.id
_entity.type
_entity.pdbx_description
1 polymer ?
#
loop_
_entity_poly.entity_id
_entity_poly.type
_entity_poly.pdbx_seq_one_letter_code
_entity_poly.pdbx_strand_id
1 'polypeptide(L)'
;MLATDRVRYVGEPIAVVFADDPYTAEDAANLVWADIDEKPAITEATEPPGEFTPGHDTEATVIEKGYGDVDAAFDAANDVVELELRTGRHSGVPLECRGGLARVNPDTGGLEYYGGTKRPHPNRDQIARTLGLDRAKVDLLEGSV
;
A
#
# COMPACT_ATOMS: atom_id res chain seq x y z
N MET A 1 -8.24 3.20 -8.76
CA MET A 1 -7.11 3.32 -7.81
C MET A 1 -6.15 4.36 -8.34
N LEU A 2 -6.50 5.62 -8.14
CA LEU A 2 -5.69 6.83 -8.30
C LEU A 2 -6.22 7.82 -7.27
N ALA A 3 -5.39 8.72 -6.78
CA ALA A 3 -5.84 9.75 -5.85
C ALA A 3 -6.96 10.58 -6.49
N THR A 4 -8.08 10.72 -5.77
CA THR A 4 -9.19 11.61 -6.11
C THR A 4 -9.31 12.63 -5.00
N ASP A 5 -9.49 13.90 -5.37
CA ASP A 5 -9.70 15.06 -4.49
C ASP A 5 -8.52 15.44 -3.56
N ARG A 6 -7.71 14.48 -3.10
CA ARG A 6 -6.59 14.70 -2.17
C ARG A 6 -5.46 13.69 -2.41
N VAL A 7 -4.23 14.18 -2.36
CA VAL A 7 -2.99 13.38 -2.24
C VAL A 7 -2.58 13.34 -0.77
N ARG A 8 -2.19 12.17 -0.28
CA ARG A 8 -1.96 11.84 1.13
C ARG A 8 -0.50 11.60 1.48
N TYR A 9 0.31 11.16 0.51
CA TYR A 9 1.72 10.89 0.73
C TYR A 9 2.53 11.03 -0.57
N VAL A 10 3.82 11.29 -0.43
CA VAL A 10 4.76 11.34 -1.56
C VAL A 10 4.84 9.98 -2.23
N GLY A 11 4.50 9.92 -3.52
CA GLY A 11 4.44 8.68 -4.30
C GLY A 11 3.05 8.04 -4.40
N GLU A 12 1.98 8.67 -3.90
CA GLU A 12 0.61 8.24 -4.21
C GLU A 12 0.29 8.46 -5.71
N PRO A 13 -0.18 7.45 -6.45
CA PRO A 13 -0.45 7.60 -7.88
C PRO A 13 -1.61 8.55 -8.18
N ILE A 14 -1.37 9.56 -9.03
CA ILE A 14 -2.40 10.53 -9.48
C ILE A 14 -2.84 10.29 -10.93
N ALA A 15 -2.01 9.64 -11.76
CA ALA A 15 -2.25 9.37 -13.17
C ALA A 15 -1.53 8.09 -13.61
N VAL A 16 -1.94 7.54 -14.76
CA VAL A 16 -1.26 6.43 -15.46
C VAL A 16 -1.12 6.80 -16.92
N VAL A 17 0.07 6.57 -17.49
CA VAL A 17 0.36 6.80 -18.90
C VAL A 17 0.53 5.46 -19.60
N PHE A 18 -0.07 5.33 -20.78
CA PHE A 18 0.09 4.17 -21.66
C PHE A 18 0.71 4.63 -22.98
N ALA A 19 1.72 3.91 -23.45
CA ALA A 19 2.36 4.11 -24.74
C ALA A 19 2.83 2.77 -25.31
N ASP A 20 3.16 2.73 -26.61
CA ASP A 20 3.65 1.54 -27.29
C ASP A 20 5.13 1.23 -26.96
N ASP A 21 5.82 2.15 -26.29
CA ASP A 21 7.24 2.08 -25.95
C ASP A 21 7.47 2.58 -24.51
N PRO A 22 8.28 1.87 -23.68
CA PRO A 22 8.48 2.23 -22.27
C PRO A 22 9.16 3.60 -22.09
N TYR A 23 10.11 3.98 -22.95
CA TYR A 23 10.80 5.27 -22.84
C TYR A 23 9.82 6.42 -23.13
N THR A 24 8.96 6.24 -24.13
CA THR A 24 7.90 7.19 -24.47
C THR A 24 6.90 7.34 -23.32
N ALA A 25 6.53 6.24 -22.65
CA ALA A 25 5.65 6.29 -21.48
C ALA A 25 6.28 7.07 -20.32
N GLU A 26 7.58 6.87 -20.06
CA GLU A 26 8.33 7.58 -19.02
C GLU A 26 8.44 9.09 -19.33
N ASP A 27 8.83 9.44 -20.56
CA ASP A 27 8.92 10.83 -21.01
C ASP A 27 7.57 11.54 -20.91
N ALA A 28 6.49 10.88 -21.35
CA ALA A 28 5.14 11.44 -21.25
C ALA A 28 4.66 11.55 -19.79
N ALA A 29 5.03 10.62 -18.92
CA ALA A 29 4.72 10.71 -17.49
C ALA A 29 5.40 11.91 -16.83
N ASN A 30 6.62 12.27 -17.25
CA ASN A 30 7.33 13.46 -16.75
C ASN A 30 6.67 14.79 -17.15
N LEU A 31 5.79 14.78 -18.16
CA LEU A 31 5.00 15.96 -18.57
C LEU A 31 3.68 16.08 -17.80
N VAL A 32 3.27 15.05 -17.07
CA VAL A 32 2.07 15.09 -16.23
C VAL A 32 2.38 15.92 -14.99
N TRP A 33 1.55 16.94 -14.75
CA TRP A 33 1.61 17.74 -13.52
C TRP A 33 0.20 17.94 -12.97
N ALA A 34 0.12 18.20 -11.66
CA ALA A 34 -1.12 18.54 -10.98
C ALA A 34 -0.91 19.79 -10.13
N ASP A 35 -1.90 20.68 -10.14
CA ASP A 35 -1.98 21.78 -9.19
C ASP A 35 -2.51 21.24 -7.86
N ILE A 36 -1.68 21.28 -6.82
CA ILE A 36 -1.98 20.69 -5.52
C ILE A 36 -1.89 21.80 -4.47
N ASP A 37 -3.01 22.10 -3.81
CA ASP A 37 -3.05 22.92 -2.61
C ASP A 37 -2.36 22.17 -1.46
N GLU A 38 -1.16 22.60 -1.11
CA GLU A 38 -0.36 21.97 -0.06
C GLU A 38 -1.07 22.08 1.30
N LYS A 39 -1.07 20.97 2.05
CA LYS A 39 -1.63 20.91 3.39
C LYS A 39 -0.56 20.45 4.38
N PRO A 40 -0.66 20.85 5.66
CA PRO A 40 0.23 20.32 6.69
C PRO A 40 0.23 18.78 6.67
N ALA A 41 1.41 18.20 6.62
CA ALA A 41 1.61 16.76 6.64
C ALA A 41 1.99 16.31 8.06
N ILE A 42 1.44 15.16 8.48
CA ILE A 42 1.86 14.46 9.69
C ILE A 42 3.00 13.51 9.29
N THR A 43 4.17 13.66 9.92
CA THR A 43 5.39 12.95 9.50
C THR A 43 5.94 12.02 10.57
N GLU A 44 5.55 12.21 11.83
CA GLU A 44 5.95 11.39 12.97
C GLU A 44 4.73 10.71 13.61
N ALA A 45 4.91 9.47 14.05
CA ALA A 45 3.85 8.69 14.70
C ALA A 45 3.44 9.24 16.08
N THR A 46 4.25 10.13 16.66
CA THR A 46 3.98 10.78 17.95
C THR A 46 3.18 12.08 17.82
N GLU A 47 2.99 12.59 16.60
CA GLU A 47 2.10 13.73 16.36
C GLU A 47 0.63 13.33 16.58
N PRO A 48 -0.24 14.25 17.01
CA PRO A 48 -1.67 13.96 17.14
C PRO A 48 -2.27 13.42 15.83
N PRO A 49 -3.09 12.35 15.87
CA PRO A 49 -3.72 11.82 14.67
C PRO A 49 -4.55 12.87 13.93
N GLY A 50 -4.44 12.92 12.61
CA GLY A 50 -5.23 13.77 11.72
C GLY A 50 -6.12 12.94 10.81
N GLU A 51 -6.97 13.57 10.01
CA GLU A 51 -7.84 12.85 9.07
C GLU A 51 -7.06 12.28 7.87
N PHE A 52 -7.21 10.97 7.61
CA PHE A 52 -6.63 10.27 6.45
C PHE A 52 -7.64 10.11 5.30
N THR A 53 -8.85 9.66 5.61
CA THR A 53 -9.99 9.55 4.70
C THR A 53 -11.30 9.66 5.51
N PRO A 54 -12.47 9.96 4.91
CA PRO A 54 -13.70 10.08 5.70
C PRO A 54 -13.95 8.85 6.57
N GLY A 55 -14.02 9.06 7.88
CA GLY A 55 -14.20 8.00 8.88
C GLY A 55 -12.93 7.28 9.34
N HIS A 56 -11.75 7.69 8.88
CA HIS A 56 -10.45 7.11 9.28
C HIS A 56 -9.39 8.19 9.49
N ASP A 57 -8.73 8.18 10.64
CA ASP A 57 -7.59 9.04 10.94
C ASP A 57 -6.25 8.39 10.52
N THR A 58 -5.14 9.08 10.77
CA THR A 58 -3.78 8.63 10.49
C THR A 58 -3.28 7.57 11.46
N GLU A 59 -3.98 7.31 12.57
CA GLU A 59 -3.69 6.22 13.51
C GLU A 59 -4.41 4.95 13.05
N ALA A 60 -3.71 4.14 12.26
CA ALA A 60 -4.32 2.95 11.66
C ALA A 60 -4.87 1.95 12.69
N THR A 61 -4.24 1.86 13.88
CA THR A 61 -4.66 0.95 14.95
C THR A 61 -3.95 1.25 16.27
N VAL A 62 -4.62 0.95 17.38
CA VAL A 62 -4.02 0.84 18.72
C VAL A 62 -4.17 -0.60 19.19
N ILE A 63 -3.06 -1.20 19.62
CA ILE A 63 -3.04 -2.58 20.10
C ILE A 63 -2.56 -2.56 21.55
N GLU A 64 -3.50 -2.75 22.47
CA GLU A 64 -3.23 -2.93 23.90
C GLU A 64 -3.20 -4.42 24.24
N LYS A 65 -2.15 -4.87 24.93
CA LYS A 65 -1.99 -6.27 25.36
C LYS A 65 -1.37 -6.32 26.75
N GLY A 66 -1.88 -7.20 27.58
CA GLY A 66 -1.35 -7.51 28.91
C GLY A 66 -1.57 -8.98 29.24
N TYR A 67 -0.78 -9.52 30.17
CA TYR A 67 -0.92 -10.89 30.64
C TYR A 67 -0.56 -10.98 32.12
N GLY A 68 -1.47 -11.52 32.93
CA GLY A 68 -1.33 -11.55 34.39
C GLY A 68 -1.63 -10.20 35.04
N ASP A 69 -1.18 -10.04 36.29
CA ASP A 69 -1.29 -8.79 37.04
C ASP A 69 0.03 -8.00 36.88
N VAL A 70 0.04 -7.10 35.90
CA VAL A 70 1.21 -6.31 35.53
C VAL A 70 1.58 -5.34 36.65
N ASP A 71 0.59 -4.69 37.26
CA ASP A 71 0.81 -3.70 38.32
C ASP A 71 1.45 -4.36 39.55
N ALA A 72 0.92 -5.51 40.00
CA ALA A 72 1.52 -6.25 41.12
C ALA A 72 2.94 -6.73 40.82
N ALA A 73 3.24 -7.09 39.56
CA ALA A 73 4.58 -7.49 39.15
C ALA A 73 5.58 -6.33 39.20
N PHE A 74 5.16 -5.11 38.81
CA PHE A 74 5.98 -3.91 38.93
C PHE A 74 6.16 -3.49 40.38
N ASP A 75 5.11 -3.53 41.20
CA ASP A 75 5.17 -3.16 42.63
C ASP A 75 6.11 -4.08 43.44
N ALA A 76 6.22 -5.35 43.05
CA ALA A 76 7.07 -6.34 43.72
C ALA A 76 8.51 -6.39 43.15
N ALA A 77 8.82 -5.64 42.10
CA ALA A 77 10.12 -5.69 41.45
C ALA A 77 11.23 -5.10 42.32
N ASN A 78 12.39 -5.75 42.39
CA ASN A 78 13.56 -5.20 43.07
C ASN A 78 14.16 -4.01 42.32
N ASP A 79 14.15 -4.08 40.99
CA ASP A 79 14.64 -3.04 40.08
C ASP A 79 13.73 -2.96 38.84
N VAL A 80 13.60 -1.76 38.29
CA VAL A 80 12.87 -1.48 37.04
C VAL A 80 13.81 -0.75 36.08
N VAL A 81 13.85 -1.21 34.83
CA VAL A 81 14.62 -0.57 33.75
C VAL A 81 13.66 -0.11 32.67
N GLU A 82 13.76 1.17 32.30
CA GLU A 82 12.97 1.80 31.26
C GLU A 82 13.87 2.27 30.11
N LEU A 83 13.42 2.07 28.87
CA LEU A 83 14.15 2.44 27.67
C LEU A 83 13.18 3.04 26.65
N GLU A 84 13.54 4.19 26.08
CA GLU A 84 12.92 4.68 24.85
C GLU A 84 13.72 4.16 23.65
N LEU A 85 13.08 3.34 22.80
CA LEU A 85 13.70 2.74 21.62
C LEU A 85 13.03 3.26 20.35
N ARG A 86 13.81 3.44 19.29
CA ARG A 86 13.32 3.82 17.95
C ARG A 86 13.95 2.92 16.90
N THR A 87 13.14 2.47 15.96
CA THR A 87 13.58 1.66 14.81
C THR A 87 13.22 2.42 13.54
N GLY A 88 14.21 2.60 12.66
CA GLY A 88 13.99 3.24 11.36
C GLY A 88 13.06 2.42 10.46
N ARG A 89 12.43 3.09 9.48
CA ARG A 89 11.66 2.41 8.45
C ARG A 89 12.61 1.60 7.54
N HIS A 90 12.24 0.36 7.26
CA HIS A 90 12.94 -0.50 6.31
C HIS A 90 11.98 -1.02 5.24
N SER A 91 12.52 -1.27 4.05
CA SER A 91 11.82 -1.93 2.94
C SER A 91 12.33 -3.38 2.81
N GLY A 92 11.60 -4.23 2.08
CA GLY A 92 12.04 -5.60 1.81
C GLY A 92 13.26 -5.69 0.87
N VAL A 93 13.51 -4.63 0.09
CA VAL A 93 14.63 -4.50 -0.87
C VAL A 93 14.92 -5.78 -1.70
N PRO A 94 13.90 -6.43 -2.31
CA PRO A 94 14.15 -7.57 -3.20
C PRO A 94 14.97 -7.12 -4.41
N LEU A 95 15.81 -8.02 -4.93
CA LEU A 95 16.58 -7.76 -6.17
C LEU A 95 15.67 -7.61 -7.39
N GLU A 96 14.55 -8.35 -7.42
CA GLU A 96 13.51 -8.23 -8.43
C GLU A 96 12.52 -7.12 -8.03
N CYS A 97 12.35 -6.12 -8.90
CA CYS A 97 11.37 -5.06 -8.69
C CYS A 97 9.93 -5.58 -8.83
N ARG A 98 8.98 -4.87 -8.21
CA ARG A 98 7.55 -5.15 -8.44
C ARG A 98 7.20 -4.88 -9.90
N GLY A 99 6.49 -5.81 -10.52
CA GLY A 99 6.00 -5.70 -11.89
C GLY A 99 4.87 -6.68 -12.16
N GLY A 100 4.18 -6.49 -13.28
CA GLY A 100 3.17 -7.42 -13.74
C GLY A 100 2.78 -7.17 -15.19
N LEU A 101 2.25 -8.22 -15.82
CA LEU A 101 1.76 -8.23 -17.19
C LEU A 101 0.27 -8.61 -17.15
N ALA A 102 -0.57 -7.75 -17.71
CA ALA A 102 -1.99 -7.99 -17.88
C ALA A 102 -2.31 -8.26 -19.35
N ARG A 103 -3.03 -9.35 -19.63
CA ARG A 103 -3.50 -9.71 -20.96
C ARG A 103 -4.98 -10.04 -20.93
N VAL A 104 -5.76 -9.47 -21.83
CA VAL A 104 -7.13 -9.93 -22.07
C VAL A 104 -7.07 -11.11 -23.02
N ASN A 105 -7.60 -12.25 -22.59
CA ASN A 105 -7.71 -13.45 -23.42
C ASN A 105 -8.75 -13.20 -24.53
N PRO A 106 -8.36 -13.26 -25.82
CA PRO A 106 -9.25 -12.90 -26.92
C PRO A 106 -10.42 -13.89 -27.10
N ASP A 107 -10.25 -15.15 -26.70
CA ASP A 107 -11.26 -16.19 -26.87
C ASP A 107 -12.31 -16.15 -25.76
N THR A 108 -11.89 -15.88 -24.52
CA THR A 108 -12.77 -15.93 -23.35
C THR A 108 -13.21 -14.55 -22.85
N GLY A 109 -12.53 -13.48 -23.28
CA GLY A 109 -12.66 -12.13 -22.74
C GLY A 109 -12.21 -12.00 -21.29
N GLY A 110 -11.55 -13.03 -20.73
CA GLY A 110 -11.02 -13.03 -19.36
C GLY A 110 -9.72 -12.23 -19.25
N LEU A 111 -9.39 -11.79 -18.03
CA LEU A 111 -8.14 -11.12 -17.70
C LEU A 111 -7.14 -12.13 -17.12
N GLU A 112 -6.01 -12.30 -17.80
CA GLU A 112 -4.86 -13.04 -17.31
C GLU A 112 -3.84 -12.02 -16.77
N TYR A 113 -3.48 -12.13 -15.50
CA TYR A 113 -2.49 -11.27 -14.84
C TYR A 113 -1.31 -12.11 -14.35
N TYR A 114 -0.13 -11.81 -14.85
CA TYR A 114 1.14 -12.41 -14.43
C TYR A 114 1.88 -11.43 -13.52
N GLY A 115 2.34 -11.87 -12.36
CA GLY A 115 3.13 -11.00 -11.50
C GLY A 115 3.62 -11.64 -10.21
N GLY A 116 4.71 -11.09 -9.67
CA GLY A 116 5.26 -11.49 -8.39
C GLY A 116 4.33 -11.08 -7.23
N THR A 117 3.53 -12.03 -6.71
CA THR A 117 2.74 -11.83 -5.50
C THR A 117 2.74 -13.06 -4.61
N LYS A 118 2.77 -12.86 -3.29
CA LYS A 118 2.61 -13.92 -2.28
C LYS A 118 1.17 -14.11 -1.81
N ARG A 119 0.23 -13.37 -2.41
CA ARG A 119 -1.20 -13.38 -2.08
C ARG A 119 -2.05 -13.42 -3.37
N PRO A 120 -1.93 -14.46 -4.21
CA PRO A 120 -2.60 -14.50 -5.52
C PRO A 120 -4.13 -14.41 -5.42
N HIS A 121 -4.76 -15.16 -4.51
CA HIS A 121 -6.23 -15.17 -4.41
C HIS A 121 -6.82 -13.84 -3.91
N PRO A 122 -6.34 -13.23 -2.81
CA PRO A 122 -6.83 -11.91 -2.40
C PRO A 122 -6.58 -10.83 -3.45
N ASN A 123 -5.44 -10.86 -4.14
CA ASN A 123 -5.12 -9.89 -5.18
C ASN A 123 -6.05 -10.04 -6.40
N ARG A 124 -6.31 -11.28 -6.85
CA ARG A 124 -7.29 -11.56 -7.91
C ARG A 124 -8.65 -10.98 -7.57
N ASP A 125 -9.13 -11.24 -6.35
CA ASP A 125 -10.44 -10.77 -5.91
C ASP A 125 -10.49 -9.23 -5.85
N GLN A 126 -9.40 -8.58 -5.43
CA GLN A 126 -9.30 -7.12 -5.42
C GLN A 126 -9.28 -6.53 -6.84
N ILE A 127 -8.55 -7.16 -7.78
CA ILE A 127 -8.50 -6.74 -9.18
C ILE A 127 -9.90 -6.87 -9.81
N ALA A 128 -10.56 -8.02 -9.63
CA ALA A 128 -11.91 -8.26 -10.13
C ALA A 128 -12.89 -7.19 -9.63
N ARG A 129 -12.89 -6.91 -8.31
CA ARG A 129 -13.72 -5.84 -7.73
C ARG A 129 -13.41 -4.46 -8.31
N THR A 130 -12.13 -4.12 -8.44
CA THR A 130 -11.69 -2.81 -8.93
C THR A 130 -12.11 -2.56 -10.38
N LEU A 131 -12.08 -3.61 -11.20
CA LEU A 131 -12.43 -3.55 -12.62
C LEU A 131 -13.91 -3.86 -12.90
N GLY A 132 -14.70 -4.18 -11.87
CA GLY A 132 -16.10 -4.58 -12.04
C GLY A 132 -16.29 -5.91 -12.79
N LEU A 133 -15.31 -6.82 -12.71
CA LEU A 133 -15.34 -8.13 -13.36
C LEU A 133 -15.83 -9.21 -12.40
N ASP A 134 -16.45 -10.26 -12.94
CA ASP A 134 -16.65 -11.51 -12.20
C ASP A 134 -15.29 -12.11 -11.83
N ARG A 135 -15.14 -12.61 -10.60
CA ARG A 135 -13.89 -13.24 -10.14
C ARG A 135 -13.44 -14.40 -11.05
N ALA A 136 -14.38 -15.12 -11.66
CA ALA A 136 -14.12 -16.24 -12.55
C ALA A 136 -13.59 -15.79 -13.93
N LYS A 137 -13.63 -14.48 -14.22
CA LYS A 137 -13.03 -13.87 -15.40
C LYS A 137 -11.62 -13.35 -15.14
N VAL A 138 -11.04 -13.56 -13.95
CA VAL A 138 -9.70 -13.08 -13.62
C VAL A 138 -8.83 -14.25 -13.19
N ASP A 139 -7.81 -14.54 -13.98
CA ASP A 139 -6.77 -15.50 -13.66
C ASP A 139 -5.51 -14.76 -13.24
N LEU A 140 -5.05 -14.99 -12.01
CA LEU A 140 -3.81 -14.42 -11.49
C LEU A 140 -2.78 -15.53 -11.32
N LEU A 141 -1.67 -15.39 -12.02
CA LEU A 141 -0.61 -16.38 -12.14
C LEU A 141 0.65 -15.86 -11.44
N GLU A 142 1.10 -16.56 -10.39
CA GLU A 142 2.39 -16.29 -9.74
C GLU A 142 3.52 -16.91 -10.56
N GLY A 143 4.54 -16.13 -10.91
CA GLY A 143 5.73 -16.58 -11.62
C GLY A 143 6.78 -15.47 -11.69
N SER A 144 8.00 -15.83 -12.09
CA SER A 144 9.00 -14.84 -12.51
C SER A 144 8.48 -14.14 -13.76
N VAL A 145 8.46 -12.81 -13.74
CA VAL A 145 8.14 -11.99 -14.91
C VAL A 145 9.41 -11.68 -15.69
#